data_AF-A0A9D7S714-F1
#
_entry.id   AF-A0A9D7S714-F1
#
_cell.length_a   1.000
_cell.length_b   1.000
_cell.length_c   1.000
_cell.angle_alpha   90.00
_cell.angle_beta   90.00
_cell.angle_gamma   90.00
#
_symmetry.space_group_name_H-M   'P 1'
#
loop_
_entity.id
_entity.type
_entity.pdbx_description
1 polymer ?
#
loop_
_entity_poly.entity_id
_entity_poly.type
_entity_poly.pdbx_seq_one_letter_code
_entity_poly.pdbx_strand_id
1 'polypeptide(L)'
;MILRNFILIFLQTIIFVPLFGQNNNDTIHIINGSFEGKPGCCKPPPRWVDCGSPRETPTDIHPVLPPLEPLFGVTKKAYDGNTYLGMVVRENKTYERSSQKLTKPLESGKCYNFSIYMNRSMEYQSHTNSYNFQLKSFTTPVLLKIWGGVAYCHQLELLGTSPPVENTEWQRFDFEFMPQSNITHFELEAYYSPSSQKPYNGNLLLDHASDIILVPCKTSKKK
;
A
#
# COMPACT_ATOMS: atom_id res chain seq x y z
N MET A 1 -48.59 69.44 9.04
CA MET A 1 -48.82 68.53 7.90
C MET A 1 -47.51 67.80 7.65
N ILE A 2 -47.47 66.50 7.94
CA ILE A 2 -46.25 65.72 8.23
C ILE A 2 -45.55 65.30 6.93
N LEU A 3 -44.26 65.62 6.82
CA LEU A 3 -43.38 65.19 5.73
C LEU A 3 -42.93 63.75 6.02
N ARG A 4 -43.27 62.82 5.12
CA ARG A 4 -43.08 61.37 5.32
C ARG A 4 -41.85 60.91 4.53
N ASN A 5 -40.75 60.70 5.24
CA ASN A 5 -39.50 60.15 4.69
C ASN A 5 -39.72 58.71 4.19
N PHE A 6 -39.43 58.45 2.92
CA PHE A 6 -39.33 57.10 2.38
C PHE A 6 -37.88 56.61 2.50
N ILE A 7 -37.66 55.63 3.38
CA ILE A 7 -36.39 54.90 3.49
C ILE A 7 -36.49 53.71 2.53
N LEU A 8 -35.69 53.71 1.47
CA LEU A 8 -35.49 52.57 0.58
C LEU A 8 -34.54 51.57 1.25
N ILE A 9 -35.08 50.47 1.77
CA ILE A 9 -34.29 49.34 2.29
C ILE A 9 -33.90 48.45 1.11
N PHE A 10 -32.62 48.45 0.75
CA PHE A 10 -32.07 47.58 -0.28
C PHE A 10 -31.85 46.18 0.33
N LEU A 11 -32.73 45.23 0.01
CA LEU A 11 -32.64 43.84 0.46
C LEU A 11 -31.55 43.13 -0.38
N GLN A 12 -30.32 43.06 0.13
CA GLN A 12 -29.27 42.24 -0.48
C GLN A 12 -29.62 40.76 -0.30
N THR A 13 -30.11 40.13 -1.36
CA THR A 13 -30.23 38.67 -1.45
C THR A 13 -28.82 38.07 -1.51
N ILE A 14 -28.34 37.54 -0.39
CA ILE A 14 -27.17 36.67 -0.34
C ILE A 14 -27.54 35.38 -1.07
N ILE A 15 -27.05 35.24 -2.30
CA ILE A 15 -27.13 33.98 -3.05
C ILE A 15 -26.17 33.02 -2.35
N PHE A 16 -26.73 32.13 -1.54
CA PHE A 16 -26.01 30.99 -0.97
C PHE A 16 -25.70 30.04 -2.12
N VAL A 17 -24.51 30.17 -2.72
CA VAL A 17 -24.02 29.20 -3.69
C VAL A 17 -23.72 27.92 -2.91
N PRO A 18 -24.44 26.80 -3.11
CA PRO A 18 -24.01 25.54 -2.54
C PRO A 18 -22.67 25.20 -3.18
N LEU A 19 -21.61 25.16 -2.37
CA LEU A 19 -20.37 24.49 -2.73
C LEU A 19 -20.74 23.03 -2.99
N PHE A 20 -20.92 22.69 -4.27
CA PHE A 20 -21.07 21.30 -4.70
C PHE A 20 -19.88 20.52 -4.17
N GLY A 21 -20.17 19.48 -3.39
CA GLY A 21 -19.17 18.56 -2.84
C GLY A 21 -18.30 17.96 -3.94
N GLN A 22 -17.04 17.70 -3.61
CA GLN A 22 -16.12 16.97 -4.48
C GLN A 22 -16.79 15.66 -4.93
N ASN A 23 -16.86 15.44 -6.24
CA ASN A 23 -17.41 14.21 -6.79
C ASN A 23 -16.60 13.01 -6.26
N ASN A 24 -17.29 11.95 -5.81
CA ASN A 24 -16.72 10.63 -5.50
C ASN A 24 -16.05 9.93 -6.71
N ASN A 25 -15.81 10.64 -7.82
CA ASN A 25 -15.17 10.10 -9.02
C ASN A 25 -13.64 10.11 -8.94
N ASP A 26 -13.07 10.87 -8.02
CA ASP A 26 -11.61 11.05 -7.93
C ASP A 26 -10.95 10.03 -6.98
N THR A 27 -11.73 9.21 -6.28
CA THR A 27 -11.23 8.19 -5.35
C THR A 27 -11.43 6.79 -5.92
N ILE A 28 -10.36 6.00 -5.85
CA ILE A 28 -10.34 4.57 -6.15
C ILE A 28 -10.03 3.85 -4.84
N HIS A 29 -11.00 3.11 -4.33
CA HIS A 29 -10.89 2.52 -3.01
C HIS A 29 -9.97 1.30 -3.01
N ILE A 30 -9.06 1.24 -2.04
CA ILE A 30 -8.30 0.03 -1.73
C ILE A 30 -9.11 -0.78 -0.73
N ILE A 31 -9.54 -1.96 -1.14
CA ILE A 31 -10.35 -2.82 -0.30
C ILE A 31 -9.43 -3.50 0.71
N ASN A 32 -9.74 -3.40 2.01
CA ASN A 32 -8.93 -3.96 3.07
C ASN A 32 -7.47 -3.42 3.03
N GLY A 33 -7.33 -2.10 2.95
CA GLY A 33 -6.03 -1.40 2.94
C GLY A 33 -5.24 -1.52 4.24
N SER A 34 -5.91 -1.80 5.37
CA SER A 34 -5.26 -2.14 6.65
C SER A 34 -4.98 -3.63 6.78
N PHE A 35 -5.23 -4.43 5.74
CA PHE A 35 -4.89 -5.86 5.69
C PHE A 35 -5.47 -6.68 6.85
N GLU A 36 -6.66 -6.32 7.31
CA GLU A 36 -7.38 -7.00 8.38
C GLU A 36 -7.70 -8.45 8.01
N GLY A 37 -7.41 -9.37 8.93
CA GLY A 37 -7.66 -10.79 8.73
C GLY A 37 -7.41 -11.61 9.98
N LYS A 38 -7.43 -12.95 9.83
CA LYS A 38 -7.00 -13.86 10.90
C LYS A 38 -5.47 -13.93 10.88
N PRO A 39 -4.77 -13.53 11.96
CA PRO A 39 -3.32 -13.67 12.04
C PRO A 39 -2.86 -15.10 11.78
N GLY A 40 -1.73 -15.23 11.09
CA GLY A 40 -1.16 -16.52 10.73
C GLY A 40 -0.35 -16.44 9.46
N CYS A 41 0.41 -17.51 9.22
CA CYS A 41 1.26 -17.57 8.05
C CYS A 41 0.49 -17.94 6.79
N CYS A 42 1.17 -17.74 5.67
CA CYS A 42 0.99 -18.54 4.47
C CYS A 42 -0.39 -18.35 3.81
N LYS A 43 -1.00 -17.18 4.01
CA LYS A 43 -2.28 -16.81 3.40
C LYS A 43 -2.39 -15.29 3.34
N PRO A 44 -2.68 -14.72 2.16
CA PRO A 44 -2.89 -13.28 2.04
C PRO A 44 -4.15 -12.82 2.81
N PRO A 45 -4.20 -11.55 3.25
CA PRO A 45 -5.39 -10.94 3.81
C PRO A 45 -6.62 -11.11 2.89
N PRO A 46 -7.84 -11.21 3.45
CA PRO A 46 -9.07 -11.16 2.67
C PRO A 46 -9.03 -10.03 1.62
N ARG A 47 -9.50 -10.34 0.41
CA ARG A 47 -9.53 -9.43 -0.77
C ARG A 47 -8.18 -9.14 -1.42
N TRP A 48 -7.11 -9.75 -0.94
CA TRP A 48 -5.81 -9.79 -1.60
C TRP A 48 -5.51 -11.19 -2.12
N VAL A 49 -4.87 -11.27 -3.28
CA VAL A 49 -4.53 -12.51 -3.99
C VAL A 49 -3.02 -12.68 -3.97
N ASP A 50 -2.57 -13.86 -3.57
CA ASP A 50 -1.16 -14.21 -3.64
C ASP A 50 -0.71 -14.30 -5.11
N CYS A 51 0.37 -13.60 -5.42
CA CYS A 51 1.03 -13.62 -6.70
C CYS A 51 2.53 -13.96 -6.55
N GLY A 52 2.96 -14.45 -5.39
CA GLY A 52 4.33 -14.85 -5.12
C GLY A 52 4.79 -16.06 -5.95
N SER A 53 5.98 -16.57 -5.63
CA SER A 53 6.49 -17.78 -6.29
C SER A 53 5.65 -18.99 -5.89
N PRO A 54 5.20 -19.84 -6.83
CA PRO A 54 4.42 -21.05 -6.51
C PRO A 54 5.23 -22.13 -5.76
N ARG A 55 6.54 -21.91 -5.57
CA ARG A 55 7.45 -22.80 -4.84
C ARG A 55 7.65 -22.40 -3.38
N GLU A 56 7.04 -21.30 -2.96
CA GLU A 56 7.18 -20.72 -1.63
C GLU A 56 5.82 -20.52 -0.99
N THR A 57 5.81 -20.25 0.32
CA THR A 57 4.59 -19.84 1.00
C THR A 57 4.14 -18.45 0.54
N PRO A 58 2.83 -18.19 0.52
CA PRO A 58 2.29 -16.83 0.37
C PRO A 58 2.70 -15.90 1.52
N THR A 59 2.29 -14.64 1.41
CA THR A 59 2.40 -13.63 2.47
C THR A 59 1.73 -14.03 3.78
N ASP A 60 2.11 -13.32 4.84
CA ASP A 60 1.66 -13.56 6.21
C ASP A 60 0.74 -12.44 6.71
N ILE A 61 -0.13 -12.77 7.66
CA ILE A 61 -0.95 -11.79 8.38
C ILE A 61 -0.41 -11.70 9.81
N HIS A 62 0.17 -10.56 10.13
CA HIS A 62 0.75 -10.26 11.44
C HIS A 62 -0.10 -9.24 12.18
N PRO A 63 0.10 -9.01 13.49
CA PRO A 63 0.88 -9.85 14.39
C PRO A 63 0.02 -10.99 14.94
N VAL A 64 0.67 -12.09 15.34
CA VAL A 64 0.09 -13.01 16.32
C VAL A 64 0.51 -12.50 17.70
N LEU A 65 -0.47 -12.12 18.51
CA LEU A 65 -0.23 -11.52 19.83
C LEU A 65 -0.47 -12.53 20.96
N PRO A 66 0.09 -12.27 22.16
CA PRO A 66 -0.17 -13.08 23.35
C PRO A 66 -1.67 -13.31 23.60
N PRO A 67 -2.08 -14.50 24.10
CA PRO A 67 -1.23 -15.54 24.69
C PRO A 67 -0.61 -16.53 23.68
N LEU A 68 -0.80 -16.32 22.37
CA LEU A 68 -0.18 -17.15 21.34
C LEU A 68 1.26 -16.69 21.06
N GLU A 69 2.09 -17.63 20.64
CA GLU A 69 3.47 -17.33 20.24
C GLU A 69 3.50 -16.42 19.00
N PRO A 70 4.32 -15.35 19.00
CA PRO A 70 4.46 -14.47 17.86
C PRO A 70 4.93 -15.21 16.61
N LEU A 71 4.19 -15.04 15.53
CA LEU A 71 4.55 -15.63 14.25
C LEU A 71 5.92 -15.12 13.79
N PHE A 72 6.86 -16.05 13.60
CA PHE A 72 8.25 -15.77 13.23
C PHE A 72 9.00 -14.81 14.18
N GLY A 73 8.53 -14.64 15.42
CA GLY A 73 9.09 -13.69 16.39
C GLY A 73 8.66 -12.23 16.18
N VAL A 74 7.77 -11.96 15.21
CA VAL A 74 7.32 -10.59 14.91
C VAL A 74 6.25 -10.14 15.91
N THR A 75 6.55 -9.10 16.68
CA THR A 75 5.70 -8.59 17.79
C THR A 75 5.19 -7.16 17.60
N LYS A 76 5.54 -6.50 16.48
CA LYS A 76 5.11 -5.14 16.19
C LYS A 76 3.58 -5.07 16.21
N LYS A 77 2.99 -4.10 16.91
CA LYS A 77 1.55 -3.85 16.86
C LYS A 77 1.17 -3.18 15.54
N ALA A 78 -0.02 -3.48 15.04
CA ALA A 78 -0.58 -2.81 13.86
C ALA A 78 -0.59 -1.28 14.04
N TYR A 79 -0.39 -0.56 12.94
CA TYR A 79 -0.56 0.88 12.90
C TYR A 79 -2.04 1.23 12.93
N ASP A 80 -2.84 0.50 12.17
CA ASP A 80 -4.30 0.64 12.09
C ASP A 80 -4.98 -0.73 12.23
N GLY A 81 -6.18 -0.75 12.80
CA GLY A 81 -6.88 -2.02 13.05
C GLY A 81 -6.13 -2.94 14.03
N ASN A 82 -6.07 -4.23 13.69
CA ASN A 82 -5.51 -5.28 14.54
C ASN A 82 -4.39 -6.06 13.87
N THR A 83 -4.38 -6.12 12.54
CA THR A 83 -3.42 -6.90 11.76
C THR A 83 -2.87 -6.09 10.60
N TYR A 84 -1.82 -6.60 9.98
CA TYR A 84 -1.13 -5.98 8.86
C TYR A 84 -0.48 -7.08 8.01
N LEU A 85 -0.05 -6.71 6.81
CA LEU A 85 0.57 -7.62 5.86
C LEU A 85 2.07 -7.75 6.15
N GLY A 86 2.55 -8.98 6.30
CA GLY A 86 3.98 -9.32 6.29
C GLY A 86 4.38 -9.91 4.95
N MET A 87 5.49 -9.42 4.40
CA MET A 87 6.05 -9.90 3.14
C MET A 87 7.54 -10.17 3.29
N VAL A 88 8.05 -11.17 2.58
CA VAL A 88 9.49 -11.49 2.57
C VAL A 88 10.09 -11.65 1.17
N VAL A 89 11.40 -11.41 1.11
CA VAL A 89 12.28 -11.81 0.00
C VAL A 89 13.26 -12.87 0.52
N ARG A 90 13.67 -13.80 -0.36
CA ARG A 90 14.46 -14.98 0.01
C ARG A 90 15.79 -15.03 -0.74
N GLU A 91 16.80 -15.63 -0.14
CA GLU A 91 18.13 -15.85 -0.74
C GLU A 91 18.11 -16.75 -2.00
N ASN A 92 17.03 -17.49 -2.24
CA ASN A 92 16.84 -18.34 -3.42
C ASN A 92 16.22 -17.58 -4.61
N LYS A 93 16.26 -16.23 -4.58
CA LYS A 93 15.74 -15.34 -5.63
C LYS A 93 14.22 -15.39 -5.81
N THR A 94 13.49 -15.69 -4.75
CA THR A 94 12.03 -15.60 -4.71
C THR A 94 11.60 -14.52 -3.73
N TYR A 95 10.41 -13.98 -3.96
CA TYR A 95 9.86 -12.87 -3.20
C TYR A 95 8.33 -12.92 -3.27
N GLU A 96 7.70 -12.30 -2.30
CA GLU A 96 6.26 -12.28 -2.18
C GLU A 96 5.63 -11.09 -2.88
N ARG A 97 4.42 -11.33 -3.40
CA ARG A 97 3.62 -10.36 -4.13
C ARG A 97 2.17 -10.57 -3.78
N SER A 98 1.43 -9.48 -3.65
CA SER A 98 0.03 -9.48 -3.28
C SER A 98 -0.75 -8.53 -4.16
N SER A 99 -1.79 -9.03 -4.83
CA SER A 99 -2.54 -8.29 -5.85
C SER A 99 -4.02 -8.12 -5.48
N GLN A 100 -4.60 -7.01 -5.92
CA GLN A 100 -6.02 -6.71 -5.80
C GLN A 100 -6.55 -6.09 -7.10
N LYS A 101 -7.81 -6.40 -7.43
CA LYS A 101 -8.55 -5.69 -8.48
C LYS A 101 -9.08 -4.37 -7.93
N LEU A 102 -8.79 -3.28 -8.63
CA LEU A 102 -9.24 -1.95 -8.24
C LEU A 102 -10.76 -1.79 -8.45
N THR A 103 -11.39 -0.94 -7.62
CA THR A 103 -12.83 -0.62 -7.76
C THR A 103 -13.13 0.17 -9.03
N LYS A 104 -12.14 0.90 -9.54
CA LYS A 104 -12.15 1.64 -10.81
C LYS A 104 -10.74 1.57 -11.41
N PRO A 105 -10.60 1.59 -12.74
CA PRO A 105 -9.28 1.59 -13.35
C PRO A 105 -8.51 2.87 -13.05
N LEU A 106 -7.18 2.77 -12.96
CA LEU A 106 -6.32 3.92 -13.23
C LEU A 106 -6.33 4.16 -14.73
N GLU A 107 -6.56 5.40 -15.14
CA GLU A 107 -6.58 5.80 -16.54
C GLU A 107 -5.21 6.30 -16.97
N SER A 108 -4.79 5.89 -18.17
CA SER A 108 -3.54 6.34 -18.78
C SER A 108 -3.44 7.87 -18.83
N GLY A 109 -2.28 8.41 -18.49
CA GLY A 109 -1.96 9.84 -18.55
C GLY A 109 -2.56 10.69 -17.42
N LYS A 110 -3.26 10.09 -16.45
CA LYS A 110 -3.74 10.79 -15.24
C LYS A 110 -2.79 10.58 -14.07
N CYS A 111 -2.72 11.53 -13.14
CA CYS A 111 -1.83 11.45 -11.98
C CYS A 111 -2.59 11.03 -10.73
N TYR A 112 -1.97 10.17 -9.93
CA TYR A 112 -2.58 9.59 -8.76
C TYR A 112 -1.63 9.66 -7.57
N ASN A 113 -2.19 9.88 -6.39
CA ASN A 113 -1.51 9.74 -5.12
C ASN A 113 -1.98 8.50 -4.38
N PHE A 114 -1.03 7.80 -3.78
CA PHE A 114 -1.24 6.64 -2.92
C PHE A 114 -0.26 6.72 -1.75
N SER A 115 -0.62 6.13 -0.63
CA SER A 115 0.28 6.05 0.52
C SER A 115 0.07 4.77 1.29
N ILE A 116 1.10 4.35 2.02
CA ILE A 116 1.05 3.17 2.87
C ILE A 116 2.04 3.32 4.01
N TYR A 117 1.72 2.78 5.18
CA TYR A 117 2.64 2.73 6.30
C TYR A 117 3.51 1.48 6.17
N MET A 118 4.82 1.67 6.31
CA MET A 118 5.78 0.58 6.17
C MET A 118 6.78 0.62 7.31
N ASN A 119 7.25 -0.56 7.71
CA ASN A 119 8.46 -0.75 8.49
C ASN A 119 9.04 -2.16 8.21
N ARG A 120 10.10 -2.52 8.92
CA ARG A 120 10.61 -3.89 8.97
C ARG A 120 10.73 -4.36 10.42
N SER A 121 10.63 -5.67 10.62
CA SER A 121 10.97 -6.29 11.89
C SER A 121 12.48 -6.55 11.99
N MET A 122 13.05 -6.28 13.17
CA MET A 122 14.41 -6.72 13.53
C MET A 122 14.45 -8.17 14.01
N GLU A 123 13.28 -8.77 14.22
CA GLU A 123 13.11 -10.16 14.61
C GLU A 123 12.14 -10.83 13.64
N TYR A 124 12.69 -11.66 12.76
CA TYR A 124 11.92 -12.44 11.78
C TYR A 124 12.70 -13.71 11.48
N GLN A 125 12.32 -14.81 12.14
CA GLN A 125 12.96 -16.12 12.00
C GLN A 125 12.01 -17.08 11.31
N SER A 126 12.37 -17.52 10.10
CA SER A 126 11.56 -18.46 9.32
C SER A 126 12.42 -19.53 8.66
N HIS A 127 11.81 -20.66 8.33
CA HIS A 127 12.45 -21.69 7.53
C HIS A 127 12.52 -21.25 6.08
N THR A 128 13.63 -21.56 5.41
CA THR A 128 13.69 -21.58 3.95
C THR A 128 13.39 -22.98 3.45
N ASN A 129 13.06 -23.15 2.17
CA ASN A 129 12.90 -24.45 1.48
C ASN A 129 14.25 -25.22 1.35
N SER A 130 15.13 -25.07 2.32
CA SER A 130 16.42 -25.74 2.42
C SER A 130 16.26 -27.02 3.24
N TYR A 131 16.87 -28.11 2.77
CA TYR A 131 16.81 -29.44 3.40
C TYR A 131 17.28 -29.51 4.86
N ASN A 132 17.85 -28.44 5.41
CA ASN A 132 18.47 -28.43 6.73
C ASN A 132 17.54 -28.00 7.89
N PHE A 133 16.26 -27.66 7.63
CA PHE A 133 15.29 -27.22 8.64
C PHE A 133 15.81 -26.10 9.57
N GLN A 134 16.80 -25.33 9.15
CA GLN A 134 17.36 -24.25 9.97
C GLN A 134 16.51 -23.00 9.85
N LEU A 135 16.25 -22.35 10.97
CA LEU A 135 15.70 -21.00 10.99
C LEU A 135 16.73 -20.04 10.43
N LYS A 136 16.29 -19.16 9.54
CA LYS A 136 17.09 -18.08 8.99
C LYS A 136 16.47 -16.74 9.35
N SER A 137 17.36 -15.74 9.50
CA SER A 137 16.98 -14.36 9.77
C SER A 137 16.55 -13.66 8.48
N PHE A 138 15.39 -13.00 8.51
CA PHE A 138 14.82 -12.22 7.41
C PHE A 138 14.89 -10.72 7.70
N THR A 139 15.98 -10.23 8.27
CA THR A 139 16.04 -8.86 8.83
C THR A 139 16.67 -7.83 7.90
N THR A 140 17.19 -8.25 6.74
CA THR A 140 17.83 -7.32 5.79
C THR A 140 16.76 -6.42 5.16
N PRO A 141 16.95 -5.08 5.11
CA PRO A 141 16.03 -4.14 4.50
C PRO A 141 15.69 -4.49 3.05
N VAL A 142 14.43 -4.27 2.67
CA VAL A 142 13.92 -4.47 1.30
C VAL A 142 13.13 -3.24 0.88
N LEU A 143 12.75 -3.16 -0.38
CA LEU A 143 11.90 -2.09 -0.89
C LEU A 143 10.52 -2.62 -1.29
N LEU A 144 9.56 -1.71 -1.38
CA LEU A 144 8.26 -1.95 -2.00
C LEU A 144 8.30 -1.51 -3.46
N LYS A 145 7.86 -2.39 -4.35
CA LYS A 145 7.43 -2.03 -5.71
C LYS A 145 5.92 -2.06 -5.79
N ILE A 146 5.38 -1.08 -6.48
CA ILE A 146 3.96 -0.98 -6.80
C ILE A 146 3.80 -1.19 -8.29
N TRP A 147 3.10 -2.25 -8.67
CA TRP A 147 2.84 -2.62 -10.05
C TRP A 147 1.38 -2.43 -10.41
N GLY A 148 1.15 -2.01 -11.66
CA GLY A 148 -0.14 -2.00 -12.31
C GLY A 148 -0.24 -3.12 -13.34
N GLY A 149 -1.42 -3.73 -13.46
CA GLY A 149 -1.73 -4.76 -14.44
C GLY A 149 -3.18 -4.71 -14.95
N VAL A 150 -3.50 -5.60 -15.88
CA VAL A 150 -4.86 -5.79 -16.42
C VAL A 150 -5.52 -7.10 -15.99
N ALA A 151 -4.77 -7.94 -15.27
CA ALA A 151 -5.23 -9.17 -14.65
C ALA A 151 -4.41 -9.43 -13.37
N TYR A 152 -4.90 -10.30 -12.50
CA TYR A 152 -4.15 -10.76 -11.33
C TYR A 152 -2.80 -11.38 -11.75
N CYS A 153 -1.76 -11.09 -10.97
CA CYS A 153 -0.42 -11.65 -11.12
C CYS A 153 0.24 -11.39 -12.49
N HIS A 154 -0.26 -10.40 -13.24
CA HIS A 154 0.27 -9.97 -14.53
C HIS A 154 0.69 -8.50 -14.48
N GLN A 155 1.94 -8.30 -14.05
CA GLN A 155 2.58 -6.98 -14.00
C GLN A 155 2.76 -6.41 -15.41
N LEU A 156 2.14 -5.27 -15.68
CA LEU A 156 2.24 -4.57 -16.96
C LEU A 156 3.15 -3.34 -16.84
N GLU A 157 3.01 -2.58 -15.75
CA GLU A 157 3.67 -1.28 -15.58
C GLU A 157 4.14 -1.09 -14.13
N LEU A 158 5.39 -0.67 -13.95
CA LEU A 158 5.91 -0.30 -12.63
C LEU A 158 5.44 1.13 -12.33
N LEU A 159 4.54 1.27 -11.36
CA LEU A 159 3.95 2.55 -10.99
C LEU A 159 4.84 3.31 -10.01
N GLY A 160 5.48 2.61 -9.07
CA GLY A 160 6.28 3.24 -8.04
C GLY A 160 7.26 2.28 -7.37
N THR A 161 8.28 2.84 -6.74
CA THR A 161 9.27 2.08 -5.97
C THR A 161 9.72 2.91 -4.78
N SER A 162 9.70 2.31 -3.58
CA SER A 162 10.21 2.95 -2.38
C SER A 162 11.74 2.88 -2.33
N PRO A 163 12.42 3.71 -1.52
CA PRO A 163 13.75 3.35 -1.04
C PRO A 163 13.69 2.08 -0.18
N PRO A 164 14.83 1.43 0.11
CA PRO A 164 14.89 0.38 1.12
C PRO A 164 14.31 0.86 2.46
N VAL A 165 13.42 0.04 3.05
CA VAL A 165 12.71 0.34 4.29
C VAL A 165 13.60 -0.05 5.48
N GLU A 166 14.36 0.93 5.97
CA GLU A 166 15.31 0.76 7.07
C GLU A 166 14.65 0.86 8.45
N ASN A 167 13.53 1.60 8.52
CA ASN A 167 12.84 1.97 9.75
C ASN A 167 12.14 0.76 10.41
N THR A 168 12.18 0.74 11.75
CA THR A 168 11.51 -0.28 12.58
C THR A 168 10.21 0.21 13.19
N GLU A 169 9.99 1.53 13.18
CA GLU A 169 8.71 2.14 13.54
C GLU A 169 7.89 2.44 12.30
N TRP A 170 6.56 2.39 12.41
CA TRP A 170 5.67 2.68 11.29
C TRP A 170 5.93 4.09 10.75
N GLN A 171 6.25 4.17 9.47
CA GLN A 171 6.43 5.42 8.75
C GLN A 171 5.55 5.43 7.51
N ARG A 172 4.97 6.60 7.22
CA ARG A 172 4.18 6.81 6.03
C ARG A 172 5.09 7.00 4.81
N PHE A 173 4.79 6.29 3.73
CA PHE A 173 5.41 6.47 2.44
C PHE A 173 4.37 6.90 1.42
N ASP A 174 4.64 8.00 0.73
CA ASP A 174 3.76 8.55 -0.30
C ASP A 174 4.32 8.24 -1.70
N PHE A 175 3.42 7.85 -2.60
CA PHE A 175 3.71 7.52 -3.99
C PHE A 175 2.83 8.40 -4.88
N GLU A 176 3.45 8.97 -5.90
CA GLU A 176 2.76 9.66 -6.98
C GLU A 176 3.10 8.96 -8.29
N PHE A 177 2.09 8.58 -9.06
CA PHE A 177 2.29 7.87 -10.31
C PHE A 177 1.33 8.32 -11.41
N MET A 178 1.79 8.24 -12.64
CA MET A 178 1.04 8.55 -13.85
C MET A 178 1.13 7.36 -14.80
N PRO A 179 0.18 6.41 -14.75
CA PRO A 179 0.26 5.21 -15.55
C PRO A 179 0.22 5.56 -17.05
N GLN A 180 0.95 4.80 -17.85
CA GLN A 180 0.97 4.89 -19.30
C GLN A 180 -0.07 3.98 -19.95
N SER A 181 -0.57 2.98 -19.20
CA SER A 181 -1.67 2.10 -19.61
C SER A 181 -2.89 2.24 -18.71
N ASN A 182 -4.06 1.80 -19.17
CA ASN A 182 -5.21 1.64 -18.27
C ASN A 182 -4.97 0.43 -17.37
N ILE A 183 -4.97 0.65 -16.05
CA ILE A 183 -4.65 -0.36 -15.03
C ILE A 183 -5.90 -0.74 -14.27
N THR A 184 -6.21 -2.03 -14.18
CA THR A 184 -7.38 -2.53 -13.43
C THR A 184 -6.98 -3.34 -12.19
N HIS A 185 -5.71 -3.74 -12.09
CA HIS A 185 -5.17 -4.51 -10.98
C HIS A 185 -3.93 -3.82 -10.42
N PHE A 186 -3.83 -3.83 -9.11
CA PHE A 186 -2.76 -3.21 -8.33
C PHE A 186 -2.04 -4.30 -7.55
N GLU A 187 -0.71 -4.27 -7.53
CA GLU A 187 0.09 -5.30 -6.91
C GLU A 187 1.22 -4.69 -6.09
N LEU A 188 1.35 -5.18 -4.86
CA LEU A 188 2.42 -4.88 -3.92
C LEU A 188 3.47 -6.00 -4.03
N GLU A 189 4.73 -5.64 -4.23
CA GLU A 189 5.85 -6.57 -4.37
C GLU A 189 6.98 -6.17 -3.43
N ALA A 190 7.37 -7.08 -2.52
CA ALA A 190 8.61 -6.92 -1.78
C ALA A 190 9.78 -7.27 -2.71
N TYR A 191 10.83 -6.45 -2.74
CA TYR A 191 11.96 -6.69 -3.64
C TYR A 191 13.30 -6.30 -3.03
N TYR A 192 14.36 -6.93 -3.54
CA TYR A 192 15.73 -6.69 -3.08
C TYR A 192 16.16 -5.23 -3.31
N SER A 193 17.01 -4.73 -2.42
CA SER A 193 17.69 -3.46 -2.59
C SER A 193 18.57 -3.48 -3.85
N PRO A 194 18.56 -2.41 -4.67
CA PRO A 194 19.38 -2.33 -5.88
C PRO A 194 20.89 -2.32 -5.59
N SER A 195 21.30 -2.02 -4.35
CA SER A 195 22.70 -2.07 -3.93
C SER A 195 23.21 -3.49 -3.65
N SER A 196 22.32 -4.49 -3.55
CA SER A 196 22.72 -5.86 -3.27
C SER A 196 23.13 -6.60 -4.54
N GLN A 197 24.29 -7.25 -4.50
CA GLN A 197 24.80 -8.09 -5.59
C GLN A 197 24.21 -9.51 -5.59
N LYS A 198 23.65 -9.96 -4.46
CA LYS A 198 23.10 -11.31 -4.29
C LYS A 198 21.69 -11.24 -3.67
N PRO A 199 20.79 -12.18 -3.98
CA PRO A 199 19.56 -12.33 -3.22
C PRO A 199 19.86 -12.60 -1.74
N TYR A 200 18.99 -12.14 -0.85
CA TYR A 200 19.13 -12.29 0.60
C TYR A 200 17.76 -12.49 1.26
N ASN A 201 17.75 -12.77 2.56
CA ASN A 201 16.52 -12.88 3.35
C ASN A 201 16.19 -11.53 3.99
N GLY A 202 14.98 -11.02 3.73
CA GLY A 202 14.52 -9.72 4.19
C GLY A 202 13.01 -9.68 4.35
N ASN A 203 12.52 -8.76 5.18
CA ASN A 203 11.09 -8.60 5.46
C ASN A 203 10.63 -7.15 5.25
N LEU A 204 9.34 -7.01 4.96
CA LEU A 204 8.61 -5.77 4.82
C LEU A 204 7.24 -5.94 5.46
N LEU A 205 6.87 -5.03 6.35
CA LEU A 205 5.53 -5.01 6.95
C LEU A 205 4.80 -3.79 6.42
N LEU A 206 3.54 -3.98 6.04
CA LEU A 206 2.70 -3.01 5.36
C LEU A 206 1.36 -2.87 6.06
N ASP A 207 0.95 -1.64 6.34
CA ASP A 207 -0.32 -1.34 6.98
C ASP A 207 -0.93 -0.02 6.47
N HIS A 208 -2.23 0.14 6.66
CA HIS A 208 -2.99 1.35 6.39
C HIS A 208 -2.69 1.96 5.01
N ALA A 209 -2.80 1.13 3.97
CA ALA A 209 -2.79 1.57 2.59
C ALA A 209 -3.98 2.50 2.35
N SER A 210 -3.70 3.73 1.90
CA SER A 210 -4.74 4.68 1.56
C SER A 210 -5.47 4.25 0.30
N ASP A 211 -6.65 4.85 0.09
CA ASP A 211 -7.23 4.89 -1.24
C ASP A 211 -6.29 5.58 -2.23
N ILE A 212 -6.47 5.28 -3.52
CA ILE A 212 -5.75 5.95 -4.60
C ILE A 212 -6.58 7.15 -5.04
N ILE A 213 -5.98 8.34 -4.99
CA ILE A 213 -6.66 9.61 -5.24
C ILE A 213 -6.16 10.21 -6.55
N LEU A 214 -7.07 10.51 -7.48
CA LEU A 214 -6.79 11.28 -8.68
C LEU A 214 -6.40 12.71 -8.28
N VAL A 215 -5.27 13.17 -8.79
CA VAL A 215 -4.73 14.50 -8.49
C VAL A 215 -4.33 15.23 -9.77
N PRO A 216 -4.28 16.58 -9.76
CA PRO A 216 -3.70 17.32 -10.87
C PRO A 216 -2.24 16.91 -11.08
N CYS A 217 -1.89 16.59 -12.32
CA CYS A 217 -0.51 16.31 -12.68
C CYS A 217 0.39 17.52 -12.40
N LYS A 218 1.51 17.30 -11.72
CA LYS A 218 2.52 18.32 -11.52
C LYS A 218 3.04 18.77 -12.89
N THR A 219 2.77 20.03 -13.26
CA THR A 219 3.38 20.62 -14.44
C THR A 219 4.88 20.70 -14.20
N SER A 220 5.67 19.99 -15.03
CA SER A 220 7.12 20.16 -15.00
C SER A 220 7.43 21.62 -15.32
N LYS A 221 7.86 22.41 -14.35
CA LYS A 221 8.58 23.65 -14.67
C LYS A 221 9.82 23.21 -15.43
N LYS A 222 9.80 23.36 -16.76
CA LYS A 222 11.01 23.26 -17.58
C LYS A 222 12.02 24.23 -16.95
N LYS A 223 13.05 23.69 -16.32
CA LYS A 223 14.26 24.43 -16.01
C LYS A 223 15.09 24.54 -17.28
#